data_AF-A0A812X0L1-F1
#
_entry.id   AF-A0A812X0L1-F1
#
_cell.length_a   1.000
_cell.length_b   1.000
_cell.length_c   1.000
_cell.angle_alpha   90.00
_cell.angle_beta   90.00
_cell.angle_gamma   90.00
#
_symmetry.space_group_name_H-M   'P 1'
#
loop_
_entity.id
_entity.type
_entity.pdbx_description
1 polymer ?
#
loop_
_entity_poly.entity_id
_entity_poly.type
_entity_poly.pdbx_seq_one_letter_code
_entity_poly.pdbx_strand_id
1 'polypeptide(L)'
;MAFAEVADFQLLVHDQAPGGVLSYNLFWWNLYGVRGGNGESAGHLIKAETLEDGLFDVMGFQECENGIRVLEPVGLMDRYEVLQGMHAVCLAYRKEAWRLLSRGSKDVGEDMKSHYYGHRGVVWMRLVHKTTGRKLLFANHHGPLEVNSGGARGGDSIAKNLIEVLRSSSEPGDSIILVGDFNANSASRTIQALWSRMVMLYGGGSFGGVDNIFGNMDAASVVRRKNLGSGGSDHDAITVTVSVGTGAPEELQRSPLRRTGEVPSAALQATDALKVNPPGDDWQHFWCGQLEPDVGYVPPVGSWSRVISHRPEMGDDFDVAAPQRCCRLCQREPRCKSWTWKEGGPRRCEMYGEAPSKKESLPGHVSGLPAVEAAREAVQEAATALRSLPRP
;
A
#
# COMPACT_ATOMS: atom_id res chain seq x y z
N MET A 1 -43.85 42.92 12.61
CA MET A 1 -43.17 41.84 13.35
C MET A 1 -43.53 40.55 12.67
N ALA A 2 -42.59 39.96 11.95
CA ALA A 2 -42.76 38.75 11.17
C ALA A 2 -42.25 37.56 12.00
N PHE A 3 -43.07 36.53 12.16
CA PHE A 3 -42.63 35.19 12.51
C PHE A 3 -42.96 34.32 11.31
N ALA A 4 -41.93 33.97 10.55
CA ALA A 4 -42.02 33.04 9.44
C ALA A 4 -42.05 31.61 9.99
N GLU A 5 -42.89 30.80 9.36
CA GLU A 5 -43.07 29.37 9.59
C GLU A 5 -41.73 28.62 9.53
N VAL A 6 -41.50 27.79 10.54
CA VAL A 6 -40.45 26.77 10.53
C VAL A 6 -40.96 25.66 9.63
N ALA A 7 -40.48 25.63 8.39
CA ALA A 7 -40.66 24.49 7.51
C ALA A 7 -39.92 23.28 8.11
N ASP A 8 -40.70 22.26 8.43
CA ASP A 8 -40.26 20.93 8.80
C ASP A 8 -39.43 20.35 7.65
N PHE A 9 -38.10 20.49 7.71
CA PHE A 9 -37.19 19.77 6.85
C PHE A 9 -37.19 18.30 7.32
N GLN A 10 -38.10 17.51 6.75
CA GLN A 10 -37.96 16.05 6.77
C GLN A 10 -36.55 15.72 6.29
N LEU A 11 -35.78 15.05 7.17
CA LEU A 11 -34.52 14.42 6.83
C LEU A 11 -34.75 13.47 5.64
N LEU A 12 -34.39 13.91 4.44
CA LEU A 12 -34.00 13.00 3.39
C LEU A 12 -32.64 12.43 3.81
N VAL A 13 -32.70 11.39 4.65
CA VAL A 13 -31.62 10.42 4.78
C VAL A 13 -31.47 9.83 3.38
N HIS A 14 -30.56 10.40 2.58
CA HIS A 14 -30.19 9.80 1.32
C HIS A 14 -29.48 8.48 1.64
N ASP A 15 -30.27 7.42 1.59
CA ASP A 15 -29.89 6.01 1.52
C ASP A 15 -28.99 5.81 0.29
N GLN A 16 -27.73 6.19 0.41
CA GLN A 16 -26.71 5.95 -0.60
C GLN A 16 -25.97 4.70 -0.17
N ALA A 17 -26.15 3.61 -0.91
CA ALA A 17 -25.38 2.40 -0.74
C ALA A 17 -23.88 2.78 -0.70
N PRO A 18 -23.14 2.37 0.35
CA PRO A 18 -21.78 2.81 0.54
C PRO A 18 -20.90 2.33 -0.64
N GLY A 19 -20.02 3.21 -1.11
CA GLY A 19 -19.22 3.01 -2.31
C GLY A 19 -18.05 2.07 -2.10
N GLY A 20 -17.89 1.07 -2.98
CA GLY A 20 -16.76 0.13 -2.95
C GLY A 20 -15.50 0.70 -3.62
N VAL A 21 -14.35 0.47 -3.00
CA VAL A 21 -13.02 0.85 -3.49
C VAL A 21 -12.19 -0.40 -3.64
N LEU A 22 -11.71 -0.69 -4.85
CA LEU A 22 -10.88 -1.87 -5.15
C LEU A 22 -9.40 -1.51 -5.35
N SER A 23 -8.50 -2.33 -4.80
CA SER A 23 -7.08 -2.41 -5.18
C SER A 23 -6.75 -3.84 -5.61
N TYR A 24 -6.07 -4.01 -6.74
CA TYR A 24 -5.74 -5.35 -7.23
C TYR A 24 -4.55 -5.37 -8.20
N ASN A 25 -3.43 -5.99 -7.79
CA ASN A 25 -2.35 -6.30 -8.71
C ASN A 25 -2.75 -7.54 -9.54
N LEU A 26 -2.71 -7.40 -10.87
CA LEU A 26 -3.20 -8.40 -11.81
C LEU A 26 -2.16 -9.47 -12.17
N PHE A 27 -0.91 -9.35 -11.72
CA PHE A 27 0.20 -10.20 -12.09
C PHE A 27 0.29 -10.42 -13.60
N TRP A 28 0.27 -9.32 -14.34
CA TRP A 28 -0.21 -9.31 -15.72
C TRP A 28 0.60 -10.19 -16.65
N TRP A 29 1.92 -10.17 -16.50
CA TRP A 29 2.81 -10.99 -17.31
C TRP A 29 2.39 -12.46 -17.25
N ASN A 30 2.02 -12.96 -16.08
CA ASN A 30 1.65 -14.35 -15.88
C ASN A 30 0.17 -14.60 -16.17
N LEU A 31 -0.72 -13.82 -15.54
CA LEU A 31 -2.16 -14.04 -15.63
C LEU A 31 -2.67 -13.82 -17.05
N TYR A 32 -2.28 -12.71 -17.68
CA TYR A 32 -2.73 -12.36 -19.04
C TYR A 32 -1.71 -12.79 -20.10
N GLY A 33 -0.42 -12.61 -19.87
CA GLY A 33 0.63 -12.96 -20.84
C GLY A 33 0.81 -14.47 -21.02
N VAL A 34 1.06 -15.22 -19.93
CA VAL A 34 1.30 -16.68 -19.99
C VAL A 34 -0.01 -17.47 -20.02
N ARG A 35 -0.96 -17.11 -19.16
CA ARG A 35 -2.19 -17.89 -18.92
C ARG A 35 -3.39 -17.38 -19.72
N GLY A 36 -3.21 -16.38 -20.57
CA GLY A 36 -4.24 -15.88 -21.49
C GLY A 36 -5.48 -15.29 -20.81
N GLY A 37 -5.34 -14.82 -19.56
CA GLY A 37 -6.43 -14.32 -18.72
C GLY A 37 -7.07 -15.39 -17.84
N ASN A 38 -6.61 -16.66 -17.93
CA ASN A 38 -7.08 -17.79 -17.10
C ASN A 38 -8.61 -17.90 -17.06
N GLY A 39 -9.25 -17.83 -18.24
CA GLY A 39 -10.71 -17.83 -18.34
C GLY A 39 -11.37 -16.59 -17.73
N GLU A 40 -10.72 -15.43 -17.83
CA GLU A 40 -11.19 -14.14 -17.30
C GLU A 40 -11.35 -14.13 -15.77
N SER A 41 -10.55 -14.91 -15.05
CA SER A 41 -10.76 -15.16 -13.61
C SER A 41 -10.73 -13.88 -12.77
N ALA A 42 -9.87 -12.92 -13.09
CA ALA A 42 -9.85 -11.60 -12.43
C ALA A 42 -11.12 -10.80 -12.71
N GLY A 43 -11.57 -10.73 -13.96
CA GLY A 43 -12.81 -10.05 -14.33
C GLY A 43 -14.04 -10.69 -13.69
N HIS A 44 -14.10 -12.02 -13.64
CA HIS A 44 -15.19 -12.75 -13.00
C HIS A 44 -15.24 -12.51 -11.50
N LEU A 45 -14.09 -12.43 -10.83
CA LEU A 45 -14.02 -12.10 -9.42
C LEU A 45 -14.59 -10.71 -9.14
N ILE A 46 -14.19 -9.70 -9.93
CA ILE A 46 -14.71 -8.33 -9.82
C ILE A 46 -16.22 -8.31 -10.08
N LYS A 47 -16.68 -9.01 -11.12
CA LYS A 47 -18.10 -9.10 -11.46
C LYS A 47 -18.93 -9.73 -10.35
N ALA A 48 -18.47 -10.83 -9.75
CA ALA A 48 -19.17 -11.49 -8.66
C ALA A 48 -19.40 -10.53 -7.49
N GLU A 49 -18.37 -9.78 -7.08
CA GLU A 49 -18.52 -8.79 -6.01
C GLU A 49 -19.53 -7.70 -6.37
N THR A 50 -19.51 -7.21 -7.62
CA THR A 50 -20.44 -6.16 -8.05
C THR A 50 -21.91 -6.58 -8.04
N LEU A 51 -22.18 -7.89 -8.08
CA LEU A 51 -23.53 -8.45 -8.05
C LEU A 51 -24.01 -8.76 -6.62
N GLU A 52 -23.10 -9.13 -5.71
CA GLU A 52 -23.43 -9.55 -4.35
C GLU A 52 -23.48 -8.38 -3.35
N ASP A 53 -22.48 -7.50 -3.37
CA ASP A 53 -22.22 -6.56 -2.27
C ASP A 53 -22.31 -5.08 -2.68
N GLY A 54 -22.68 -4.83 -3.94
CA GLY A 54 -22.83 -3.50 -4.53
C GLY A 54 -21.71 -3.14 -5.50
N LEU A 55 -21.96 -2.16 -6.37
CA LEU A 55 -21.00 -1.74 -7.38
C LEU A 55 -19.79 -1.04 -6.73
N PHE A 56 -18.59 -1.37 -7.18
CA PHE A 56 -17.42 -0.53 -6.91
C PHE A 56 -17.65 0.85 -7.52
N ASP A 57 -17.27 1.91 -6.81
CA ASP A 57 -17.24 3.26 -7.35
C ASP A 57 -15.95 3.53 -8.11
N VAL A 58 -14.83 3.04 -7.56
CA VAL A 58 -13.49 3.21 -8.12
C VAL A 58 -12.67 1.95 -7.95
N MET A 59 -11.80 1.67 -8.92
CA MET A 59 -10.90 0.53 -8.93
C MET A 59 -9.50 0.96 -9.36
N GLY A 60 -8.48 0.46 -8.67
CA GLY A 60 -7.08 0.58 -9.05
C GLY A 60 -6.49 -0.78 -9.38
N PHE A 61 -5.86 -0.89 -10.55
CA PHE A 61 -5.16 -2.09 -10.99
C PHE A 61 -3.67 -1.84 -11.14
N GLN A 62 -2.83 -2.74 -10.62
CA GLN A 62 -1.38 -2.73 -10.80
C GLN A 62 -0.96 -3.87 -11.73
N GLU A 63 0.23 -3.72 -12.32
CA GLU A 63 0.69 -4.49 -13.48
C GLU A 63 -0.26 -4.44 -14.69
N CYS A 64 -1.23 -3.55 -14.70
CA CYS A 64 -2.25 -3.45 -15.72
C CYS A 64 -1.73 -2.78 -17.01
N GLU A 65 -1.38 -3.59 -18.02
CA GLU A 65 -1.03 -3.06 -19.35
C GLU A 65 -2.26 -2.67 -20.18
N ASN A 66 -3.43 -3.28 -19.90
CA ASN A 66 -4.69 -2.94 -20.57
C ASN A 66 -5.92 -3.16 -19.67
N GLY A 67 -6.43 -2.10 -19.05
CA GLY A 67 -7.58 -2.20 -18.16
C GLY A 67 -8.89 -2.61 -18.83
N ILE A 68 -9.06 -2.38 -20.14
CA ILE A 68 -10.26 -2.79 -20.88
C ILE A 68 -10.36 -4.31 -20.92
N ARG A 69 -9.21 -5.00 -21.11
CA ARG A 69 -9.13 -6.46 -21.14
C ARG A 69 -9.63 -7.13 -19.85
N VAL A 70 -9.61 -6.41 -18.73
CA VAL A 70 -10.07 -6.90 -17.42
C VAL A 70 -11.60 -6.86 -17.32
N LEU A 71 -12.23 -5.80 -17.84
CA LEU A 71 -13.66 -5.52 -17.60
C LEU A 71 -14.57 -5.84 -18.79
N GLU A 72 -14.08 -5.71 -20.02
CA GLU A 72 -14.85 -5.96 -21.24
C GLU A 72 -15.35 -7.41 -21.37
N PRO A 73 -14.53 -8.45 -21.19
CA PRO A 73 -14.95 -9.83 -21.42
C PRO A 73 -16.08 -10.28 -20.49
N VAL A 74 -16.19 -9.64 -19.32
CA VAL A 74 -17.21 -9.94 -18.31
C VAL A 74 -18.41 -8.99 -18.37
N GLY A 75 -18.43 -8.07 -19.34
CA GLY A 75 -19.57 -7.19 -19.60
C GLY A 75 -19.72 -6.02 -18.63
N LEU A 76 -18.61 -5.50 -18.09
CA LEU A 76 -18.63 -4.37 -17.14
C LEU A 76 -18.40 -3.00 -17.79
N MET A 77 -18.07 -2.94 -19.09
CA MET A 77 -17.75 -1.68 -19.79
C MET A 77 -18.94 -0.72 -19.95
N ASP A 78 -20.17 -1.21 -19.88
CA ASP A 78 -21.36 -0.33 -19.89
C ASP A 78 -21.44 0.52 -18.62
N ARG A 79 -20.92 0.03 -17.50
CA ARG A 79 -21.02 0.66 -16.18
C ARG A 79 -19.77 1.45 -15.81
N TYR A 80 -18.62 1.01 -16.29
CA TYR A 80 -17.32 1.56 -15.92
C TYR A 80 -16.64 2.29 -17.08
N GLU A 81 -15.90 3.33 -16.76
CA GLU A 81 -14.90 3.91 -17.65
C GLU A 81 -13.53 3.52 -17.13
N VAL A 82 -12.67 3.06 -18.04
CA VAL A 82 -11.29 2.66 -17.75
C VAL A 82 -10.33 3.74 -18.22
N LEU A 83 -9.38 4.10 -17.37
CA LEU A 83 -8.28 5.00 -17.67
C LEU A 83 -6.97 4.21 -17.63
N GLN A 84 -6.32 4.08 -18.79
CA GLN A 84 -4.94 3.58 -18.86
C GLN A 84 -3.98 4.67 -18.38
N GLY A 85 -3.10 4.31 -17.45
CA GLY A 85 -2.04 5.18 -16.95
C GLY A 85 -0.65 4.72 -17.38
N MET A 86 0.37 5.39 -16.85
CA MET A 86 1.78 5.03 -17.05
C MET A 86 2.18 3.80 -16.23
N HIS A 87 3.29 3.17 -16.60
CA HIS A 87 3.95 2.10 -15.83
C HIS A 87 3.05 0.92 -15.44
N ALA A 88 2.18 0.49 -16.36
CA ALA A 88 1.22 -0.59 -16.15
C ALA A 88 0.32 -0.38 -14.91
N VAL A 89 -0.22 0.83 -14.77
CA VAL A 89 -1.20 1.18 -13.73
C VAL A 89 -2.48 1.66 -14.41
N CYS A 90 -3.62 1.07 -14.05
CA CYS A 90 -4.93 1.45 -14.57
C CYS A 90 -5.86 1.92 -13.46
N LEU A 91 -6.85 2.72 -13.84
CA LEU A 91 -7.98 3.11 -13.00
C LEU A 91 -9.28 2.73 -13.69
N ALA A 92 -10.34 2.50 -12.92
CA ALA A 92 -11.71 2.49 -13.43
C ALA A 92 -12.67 3.20 -12.48
N TYR A 93 -13.72 3.82 -13.01
CA TYR A 93 -14.76 4.46 -12.20
C TYR A 93 -16.16 4.22 -12.75
N ARG A 94 -17.15 4.21 -11.84
CA ARG A 94 -18.56 4.00 -12.18
C ARG A 94 -19.15 5.24 -12.85
N LYS A 95 -19.43 5.13 -14.15
CA LYS A 95 -19.90 6.25 -15.00
C LYS A 95 -21.26 6.78 -14.59
N GLU A 96 -22.11 5.96 -14.00
CA GLU A 96 -23.45 6.37 -13.59
C GLU A 96 -23.39 7.40 -12.46
N ALA A 97 -22.64 7.08 -11.40
CA ALA A 97 -22.57 7.88 -10.19
C ALA A 97 -21.55 9.03 -10.26
N TRP A 98 -20.49 8.88 -11.06
CA TRP A 98 -19.37 9.82 -11.06
C TRP A 98 -19.14 10.46 -12.42
N ARG A 99 -18.60 11.68 -12.40
CA ARG A 99 -18.09 12.38 -13.57
C ARG A 99 -16.64 12.75 -13.34
N LEU A 100 -15.79 12.46 -14.32
CA LEU A 100 -14.38 12.87 -14.30
C LEU A 100 -14.25 14.40 -14.34
N LEU A 101 -13.47 14.96 -13.42
CA LEU A 101 -13.09 16.37 -13.37
C LEU A 101 -11.70 16.58 -13.96
N SER A 102 -10.74 15.78 -13.53
CA SER A 102 -9.35 15.81 -13.99
C SER A 102 -8.68 14.46 -13.75
N ARG A 103 -7.54 14.24 -14.40
CA ARG A 103 -6.69 13.06 -14.22
C ARG A 103 -5.24 13.41 -14.47
N GLY A 104 -4.33 12.58 -13.98
CA GLY A 104 -2.91 12.75 -14.24
C GLY A 104 -2.09 11.56 -13.77
N SER A 105 -0.79 11.66 -13.99
CA SER A 105 0.17 10.67 -13.56
C SER A 105 1.51 11.33 -13.26
N LYS A 106 2.31 10.74 -12.38
CA LYS A 106 3.66 11.23 -12.06
C LYS A 106 4.57 10.09 -11.62
N ASP A 107 5.82 10.14 -12.05
CA ASP A 107 6.90 9.35 -11.44
C ASP A 107 7.10 9.76 -9.99
N VAL A 108 7.14 8.76 -9.10
CA VAL A 108 7.37 8.94 -7.66
C VAL A 108 8.62 8.20 -7.19
N GLY A 109 9.09 7.22 -7.96
CA GLY A 109 10.23 6.40 -7.62
C GLY A 109 10.83 5.68 -8.82
N GLU A 110 11.80 4.85 -8.53
CA GLU A 110 12.49 3.97 -9.47
C GLU A 110 13.00 2.78 -8.67
N ASP A 111 13.02 1.60 -9.28
CA ASP A 111 13.48 0.40 -8.63
C ASP A 111 14.95 0.49 -8.16
N MET A 112 15.28 -0.32 -7.18
CA MET A 112 16.67 -0.59 -6.82
C MET A 112 17.41 -1.21 -8.01
N LYS A 113 18.68 -0.86 -8.14
CA LYS A 113 19.55 -1.39 -9.20
C LYS A 113 19.71 -2.92 -9.15
N SER A 114 19.58 -3.53 -7.95
CA SER A 114 19.63 -4.98 -7.76
C SER A 114 18.39 -5.71 -8.31
N HIS A 115 17.28 -5.02 -8.53
CA HIS A 115 16.03 -5.60 -9.01
C HIS A 115 15.24 -4.60 -9.89
N TYR A 116 15.84 -4.25 -11.02
CA TYR A 116 15.39 -3.13 -11.84
C TYR A 116 14.40 -3.53 -12.94
N TYR A 117 13.19 -2.95 -12.91
CA TYR A 117 12.21 -3.02 -14.01
C TYR A 117 11.79 -1.63 -14.52
N GLY A 118 12.09 -0.56 -13.78
CA GLY A 118 12.02 0.80 -14.29
C GLY A 118 11.54 1.83 -13.28
N HIS A 119 11.02 2.94 -13.83
CA HIS A 119 10.39 4.00 -13.05
C HIS A 119 9.03 3.56 -12.51
N ARG A 120 8.65 4.15 -11.37
CA ARG A 120 7.45 3.82 -10.62
C ARG A 120 6.62 5.05 -10.41
N GLY A 121 5.33 4.94 -10.69
CA GLY A 121 4.43 6.07 -10.78
C GLY A 121 3.22 5.95 -9.88
N VAL A 122 2.52 7.07 -9.76
CA VAL A 122 1.15 7.13 -9.28
C VAL A 122 0.27 7.68 -10.40
N VAL A 123 -0.88 7.06 -10.61
CA VAL A 123 -1.90 7.48 -11.57
C VAL A 123 -3.13 7.89 -10.76
N TRP A 124 -3.74 9.02 -11.08
CA TRP A 124 -4.86 9.53 -10.31
C TRP A 124 -5.97 10.08 -11.19
N MET A 125 -7.18 10.07 -10.64
CA MET A 125 -8.36 10.73 -11.18
C MET A 125 -9.07 11.49 -10.08
N ARG A 126 -9.61 12.65 -10.45
CA ARG A 126 -10.47 13.45 -9.60
C ARG A 126 -11.88 13.39 -10.16
N LEU A 127 -12.82 13.00 -9.32
CA LEU A 127 -14.21 12.74 -9.69
C LEU A 127 -15.15 13.65 -8.89
N VAL A 128 -16.30 13.96 -9.47
CA VAL A 128 -17.45 14.53 -8.74
C VAL A 128 -18.62 13.57 -8.81
N HIS A 129 -19.22 13.30 -7.65
CA HIS A 129 -20.43 12.50 -7.55
C HIS A 129 -21.61 13.32 -8.09
N LYS A 130 -22.35 12.78 -9.06
CA LYS A 130 -23.34 13.54 -9.83
C LYS A 130 -24.52 14.01 -8.98
N THR A 131 -24.93 13.23 -7.99
CA THR A 131 -26.10 13.55 -7.17
C THR A 131 -25.74 14.47 -6.00
N THR A 132 -24.59 14.25 -5.36
CA THR A 132 -24.25 14.94 -4.09
C THR A 132 -23.26 16.10 -4.29
N GLY A 133 -22.63 16.20 -5.46
CA GLY A 133 -21.57 17.18 -5.73
C GLY A 133 -20.27 16.93 -4.95
N ARG A 134 -20.19 15.85 -4.17
CA ARG A 134 -18.98 15.49 -3.42
C ARG A 134 -17.85 15.10 -4.35
N LYS A 135 -16.63 15.40 -3.94
CA LYS A 135 -15.45 15.20 -4.76
C LYS A 135 -14.53 14.15 -4.15
N LEU A 136 -13.96 13.33 -5.02
CA LEU A 136 -13.03 12.26 -4.69
C LEU A 136 -11.78 12.42 -5.54
N LEU A 137 -10.61 12.50 -4.92
CA LEU A 137 -9.34 12.19 -5.54
C LEU A 137 -9.03 10.71 -5.27
N PHE A 138 -9.00 9.91 -6.33
CA PHE A 138 -8.60 8.51 -6.27
C PHE A 138 -7.26 8.33 -6.96
N ALA A 139 -6.28 7.78 -6.25
CA ALA A 139 -4.94 7.54 -6.75
C ALA A 139 -4.58 6.06 -6.62
N ASN A 140 -3.83 5.55 -7.58
CA ASN A 140 -3.35 4.18 -7.64
C ASN A 140 -1.83 4.18 -7.88
N HIS A 141 -1.12 3.37 -7.11
CA HIS A 141 0.34 3.27 -7.11
C HIS A 141 0.79 1.82 -7.30
N HIS A 142 1.87 1.63 -8.07
CA HIS A 142 2.64 0.40 -8.06
C HIS A 142 4.06 0.76 -7.62
N GLY A 143 4.43 0.33 -6.41
CA GLY A 143 5.64 0.79 -5.73
C GLY A 143 6.93 0.14 -6.19
N PRO A 144 8.09 0.69 -5.79
CA PRO A 144 9.37 0.20 -6.26
C PRO A 144 9.80 -1.11 -5.63
N LEU A 145 10.50 -1.91 -6.43
CA LEU A 145 11.26 -3.06 -5.99
C LEU A 145 12.66 -2.62 -5.52
N GLU A 146 13.31 -3.35 -4.63
CA GLU A 146 12.84 -4.56 -3.96
C GLU A 146 11.80 -4.26 -2.88
N VAL A 147 11.04 -5.28 -2.47
CA VAL A 147 10.02 -5.13 -1.42
C VAL A 147 10.63 -4.49 -0.17
N ASN A 148 9.93 -3.51 0.39
CA ASN A 148 10.30 -2.72 1.57
C ASN A 148 11.49 -1.75 1.41
N SER A 149 12.04 -1.59 0.21
CA SER A 149 13.15 -0.65 -0.02
C SER A 149 12.72 0.79 -0.29
N GLY A 150 11.56 0.98 -0.94
CA GLY A 150 11.22 2.27 -1.55
C GLY A 150 12.11 2.62 -2.77
N GLY A 151 12.78 1.63 -3.36
CA GLY A 151 13.52 1.78 -4.59
C GLY A 151 14.85 2.49 -4.42
N ALA A 152 15.37 3.10 -5.48
CA ALA A 152 16.69 3.74 -5.48
C ALA A 152 16.85 4.92 -4.48
N ARG A 153 15.75 5.51 -4.00
CA ARG A 153 15.77 6.72 -3.13
C ARG A 153 15.18 6.51 -1.74
N GLY A 154 14.82 5.28 -1.39
CA GLY A 154 14.32 4.93 -0.07
C GLY A 154 12.84 5.26 0.16
N GLY A 155 12.24 4.58 1.14
CA GLY A 155 10.79 4.66 1.39
C GLY A 155 10.26 6.03 1.81
N ASP A 156 11.02 6.80 2.59
CA ASP A 156 10.60 8.15 3.01
C ASP A 156 10.43 9.09 1.80
N SER A 157 11.30 8.96 0.79
CA SER A 157 11.22 9.72 -0.46
C SER A 157 9.96 9.37 -1.25
N ILE A 158 9.63 8.07 -1.35
CA ILE A 158 8.41 7.61 -2.03
C ILE A 158 7.16 8.16 -1.34
N ALA A 159 7.06 8.01 -0.03
CA ALA A 159 5.94 8.52 0.74
C ALA A 159 5.79 10.04 0.60
N LYS A 160 6.89 10.80 0.63
CA LYS A 160 6.88 12.25 0.38
C LYS A 160 6.34 12.58 -1.02
N ASN A 161 6.87 11.94 -2.06
CA ASN A 161 6.49 12.19 -3.45
C ASN A 161 5.01 11.86 -3.70
N LEU A 162 4.51 10.76 -3.13
CA LEU A 162 3.09 10.40 -3.19
C LEU A 162 2.21 11.49 -2.56
N ILE A 163 2.55 11.95 -1.35
CA ILE A 163 1.80 13.00 -0.67
C ILE A 163 1.84 14.32 -1.44
N GLU A 164 2.96 14.68 -2.06
CA GLU A 164 3.05 15.87 -2.92
C GLU A 164 2.11 15.77 -4.13
N VAL A 165 2.01 14.61 -4.78
CA VAL A 165 1.05 14.39 -5.88
C VAL A 165 -0.38 14.52 -5.38
N LEU A 166 -0.72 13.87 -4.28
CA LEU A 166 -2.07 13.93 -3.72
C LEU A 166 -2.46 15.38 -3.40
N ARG A 167 -1.58 16.13 -2.71
CA ARG A 167 -1.84 17.53 -2.34
C ARG A 167 -1.97 18.46 -3.55
N SER A 168 -1.16 18.27 -4.58
CA SER A 168 -1.21 19.10 -5.80
C SER A 168 -2.36 18.73 -6.74
N SER A 169 -2.97 17.56 -6.56
CA SER A 169 -4.06 17.05 -7.41
C SER A 169 -5.44 17.13 -6.73
N SER A 170 -5.49 17.48 -5.44
CA SER A 170 -6.73 17.67 -4.66
C SER A 170 -7.06 19.15 -4.46
N GLU A 171 -8.33 19.45 -4.22
CA GLU A 171 -8.77 20.73 -3.63
C GLU A 171 -9.21 20.54 -2.16
N PRO A 172 -9.27 21.63 -1.37
CA PRO A 172 -9.89 21.58 -0.04
C PRO A 172 -11.30 20.99 -0.09
N GLY A 173 -11.58 20.03 0.80
CA GLY A 173 -12.86 19.34 0.89
C GLY A 173 -12.95 18.06 0.05
N ASP A 174 -11.96 17.74 -0.78
CA ASP A 174 -11.90 16.45 -1.46
C ASP A 174 -11.69 15.30 -0.46
N SER A 175 -12.44 14.21 -0.64
CA SER A 175 -12.04 12.92 -0.09
C SER A 175 -10.86 12.40 -0.91
N ILE A 176 -9.84 11.87 -0.25
CA ILE A 176 -8.65 11.33 -0.89
C ILE A 176 -8.54 9.86 -0.53
N ILE A 177 -8.35 9.02 -1.56
CA ILE A 177 -8.10 7.60 -1.41
C ILE A 177 -6.88 7.24 -2.27
N LEU A 178 -5.90 6.59 -1.66
CA LEU A 178 -4.71 6.06 -2.32
C LEU A 178 -4.72 4.53 -2.17
N VAL A 179 -4.67 3.82 -3.29
CA VAL A 179 -4.57 2.36 -3.33
C VAL A 179 -3.31 1.93 -4.04
N GLY A 180 -2.96 0.66 -3.93
CA GLY A 180 -1.84 0.12 -4.68
C GLY A 180 -1.30 -1.18 -4.13
N ASP A 181 -0.52 -1.84 -4.96
CA ASP A 181 0.59 -2.68 -4.53
C ASP A 181 1.79 -1.75 -4.30
N PHE A 182 2.16 -1.54 -3.04
CA PHE A 182 3.23 -0.62 -2.71
C PHE A 182 4.62 -1.24 -2.84
N ASN A 183 4.71 -2.56 -3.10
CA ASN A 183 5.92 -3.34 -2.84
C ASN A 183 6.50 -3.01 -1.45
N ALA A 184 5.62 -2.71 -0.49
CA ALA A 184 6.00 -2.19 0.81
C ALA A 184 4.92 -2.55 1.81
N ASN A 185 5.27 -3.36 2.80
CA ASN A 185 4.40 -3.72 3.90
C ASN A 185 4.67 -2.84 5.13
N SER A 186 4.00 -3.13 6.24
CA SER A 186 4.06 -2.35 7.49
C SER A 186 5.47 -2.22 8.09
N ALA A 187 6.40 -3.10 7.73
CA ALA A 187 7.80 -3.02 8.14
C ALA A 187 8.62 -1.96 7.36
N SER A 188 8.09 -1.46 6.24
CA SER A 188 8.80 -0.50 5.40
C SER A 188 8.70 0.94 5.91
N ARG A 189 9.74 1.74 5.62
CA ARG A 189 9.71 3.20 5.81
C ARG A 189 8.65 3.89 4.96
N THR A 190 8.33 3.37 3.77
CA THR A 190 7.26 3.92 2.92
C THR A 190 5.92 3.94 3.64
N ILE A 191 5.50 2.79 4.18
CA ILE A 191 4.20 2.65 4.86
C ILE A 191 4.19 3.41 6.19
N GLN A 192 5.27 3.33 6.97
CA GLN A 192 5.39 4.06 8.24
C GLN A 192 5.31 5.58 8.03
N ALA A 193 5.98 6.12 7.00
CA ALA A 193 5.92 7.53 6.67
C ALA A 193 4.53 7.96 6.17
N LEU A 194 3.78 7.08 5.50
CA LEU A 194 2.40 7.34 5.09
C LEU A 194 1.44 7.37 6.29
N TRP A 195 1.59 6.48 7.29
CA TRP A 195 0.75 6.49 8.50
C TRP A 195 0.76 7.83 9.25
N SER A 196 1.88 8.56 9.20
CA SER A 196 1.96 9.89 9.82
C SER A 196 1.10 10.97 9.13
N ARG A 197 0.56 10.69 7.94
CA ARG A 197 -0.11 11.67 7.06
C ARG A 197 -1.46 11.21 6.53
N MET A 198 -1.72 9.90 6.53
CA MET A 198 -2.94 9.29 6.01
C MET A 198 -3.41 8.17 6.94
N VAL A 199 -4.72 7.95 6.97
CA VAL A 199 -5.33 6.83 7.68
C VAL A 199 -5.22 5.59 6.81
N MET A 200 -4.60 4.53 7.31
CA MET A 200 -4.69 3.22 6.67
C MET A 200 -6.12 2.70 6.84
N LEU A 201 -6.80 2.47 5.71
CA LEU A 201 -8.16 1.95 5.68
C LEU A 201 -8.14 0.43 5.65
N TYR A 202 -7.22 -0.19 4.91
CA TYR A 202 -7.04 -1.65 4.85
C TYR A 202 -5.64 -2.02 4.34
N GLY A 203 -5.06 -3.09 4.86
CA GLY A 203 -3.85 -3.74 4.33
C GLY A 203 -4.15 -5.20 3.98
N GLY A 204 -3.72 -5.65 2.81
CA GLY A 204 -3.86 -7.02 2.31
C GLY A 204 -2.92 -8.01 2.99
N GLY A 205 -2.99 -9.27 2.58
CA GLY A 205 -2.17 -10.35 3.13
C GLY A 205 -0.96 -10.75 2.27
N SER A 206 -1.00 -10.47 0.97
CA SER A 206 0.03 -10.87 0.01
C SER A 206 1.40 -10.26 0.35
N PHE A 207 2.45 -11.08 0.30
CA PHE A 207 3.85 -10.70 0.58
C PHE A 207 4.05 -9.93 1.90
N GLY A 208 3.32 -10.35 2.94
CA GLY A 208 3.36 -9.69 4.26
C GLY A 208 2.55 -8.39 4.33
N GLY A 209 1.74 -8.09 3.32
CA GLY A 209 0.80 -6.96 3.27
C GLY A 209 1.28 -5.77 2.45
N VAL A 210 1.73 -6.03 1.22
CA VAL A 210 2.19 -4.96 0.30
C VAL A 210 1.05 -4.19 -0.37
N ASP A 211 -0.13 -4.80 -0.48
CA ASP A 211 -1.34 -4.15 -0.99
C ASP A 211 -1.99 -3.32 0.10
N ASN A 212 -2.14 -2.02 -0.13
CA ASN A 212 -2.63 -1.10 0.90
C ASN A 212 -3.67 -0.11 0.34
N ILE A 213 -4.62 0.26 1.21
CA ILE A 213 -5.61 1.30 0.95
C ILE A 213 -5.50 2.34 2.06
N PHE A 214 -5.22 3.58 1.67
CA PHE A 214 -5.14 4.75 2.55
C PHE A 214 -6.21 5.78 2.19
N GLY A 215 -6.59 6.61 3.16
CA GLY A 215 -7.43 7.77 2.92
C GLY A 215 -7.20 8.91 3.90
N ASN A 216 -7.87 10.04 3.66
CA ASN A 216 -7.88 11.21 4.56
C ASN A 216 -9.12 11.29 5.47
N MET A 217 -9.95 10.26 5.45
CA MET A 217 -11.16 10.13 6.29
C MET A 217 -10.89 9.34 7.56
N ASP A 218 -11.77 9.48 8.55
CA ASP A 218 -11.67 8.74 9.82
C ASP A 218 -11.74 7.22 9.55
N ALA A 219 -11.02 6.43 10.34
CA ALA A 219 -11.12 4.97 10.30
C ALA A 219 -12.56 4.48 10.56
N ALA A 220 -13.35 5.25 11.32
CA ALA A 220 -14.78 5.02 11.55
C ALA A 220 -15.65 5.17 10.29
N SER A 221 -15.16 5.82 9.23
CA SER A 221 -15.84 5.89 7.93
C SER A 221 -15.78 4.57 7.16
N VAL A 222 -14.94 3.61 7.57
CA VAL A 222 -14.89 2.28 6.93
C VAL A 222 -16.05 1.43 7.41
N VAL A 223 -16.99 1.16 6.51
CA VAL A 223 -18.17 0.31 6.75
C VAL A 223 -17.79 -1.16 6.65
N ARG A 224 -16.95 -1.52 5.67
CA ARG A 224 -16.57 -2.91 5.42
C ARG A 224 -15.17 -3.00 4.82
N ARG A 225 -14.49 -4.12 5.10
CA ARG A 225 -13.24 -4.57 4.49
C ARG A 225 -13.46 -5.99 3.99
N LYS A 226 -12.96 -6.34 2.82
CA LYS A 226 -13.05 -7.70 2.28
C LYS A 226 -11.83 -8.02 1.44
N ASN A 227 -11.24 -9.19 1.66
CA ASN A 227 -10.34 -9.82 0.73
C ASN A 227 -11.20 -10.70 -0.19
N LEU A 228 -11.16 -10.45 -1.50
CA LEU A 228 -11.95 -11.16 -2.51
C LEU A 228 -11.24 -12.44 -2.98
N GLY A 229 -9.97 -12.62 -2.61
CA GLY A 229 -9.10 -13.68 -3.08
C GLY A 229 -8.35 -13.29 -4.35
N SER A 230 -7.56 -14.22 -4.84
CA SER A 230 -6.52 -13.89 -5.82
C SER A 230 -7.00 -13.78 -7.25
N GLY A 231 -8.17 -14.32 -7.60
CA GLY A 231 -8.68 -14.30 -8.98
C GLY A 231 -7.68 -14.83 -10.03
N GLY A 232 -6.70 -15.65 -9.61
CA GLY A 232 -5.62 -16.15 -10.46
C GLY A 232 -4.32 -15.34 -10.45
N SER A 233 -4.30 -14.15 -9.85
CA SER A 233 -3.09 -13.39 -9.53
C SER A 233 -2.31 -14.03 -8.37
N ASP A 234 -1.06 -13.61 -8.14
CA ASP A 234 -0.30 -13.86 -6.92
C ASP A 234 -0.61 -12.84 -5.80
N HIS A 235 -1.34 -11.79 -6.14
CA HIS A 235 -1.96 -10.88 -5.17
C HIS A 235 -3.45 -11.15 -4.98
N ASP A 236 -3.94 -10.90 -3.78
CA ASP A 236 -5.37 -10.87 -3.49
C ASP A 236 -5.99 -9.52 -3.86
N ALA A 237 -7.18 -9.55 -4.47
CA ALA A 237 -7.99 -8.36 -4.64
C ALA A 237 -8.56 -7.91 -3.29
N ILE A 238 -8.27 -6.68 -2.87
CA ILE A 238 -8.76 -6.13 -1.60
C ILE A 238 -9.71 -4.95 -1.81
N THR A 239 -10.75 -4.88 -0.99
CA THR A 239 -11.74 -3.81 -1.05
C THR A 239 -12.08 -3.22 0.30
N VAL A 240 -12.37 -1.92 0.29
CA VAL A 240 -13.06 -1.24 1.38
C VAL A 240 -14.34 -0.60 0.88
N THR A 241 -15.35 -0.58 1.75
CA THR A 241 -16.54 0.23 1.56
C THR A 241 -16.52 1.37 2.55
N VAL A 242 -16.61 2.61 2.06
CA VAL A 242 -16.49 3.82 2.89
C VAL A 242 -17.75 4.67 2.86
N SER A 243 -18.11 5.25 4.00
CA SER A 243 -19.15 6.28 4.10
C SER A 243 -18.51 7.65 3.88
N VAL A 244 -18.57 8.15 2.65
CA VAL A 244 -18.06 9.48 2.34
C VAL A 244 -19.13 10.50 2.70
N GLY A 245 -19.08 11.07 3.91
CA GLY A 245 -19.80 12.27 4.34
C GLY A 245 -21.18 12.06 4.98
N THR A 246 -21.21 12.05 6.29
CA THR A 246 -21.64 13.19 7.12
C THR A 246 -20.63 13.17 8.29
N GLY A 247 -20.54 14.19 9.15
CA GLY A 247 -20.06 13.87 10.50
C GLY A 247 -20.81 12.62 10.97
N ALA A 248 -20.13 11.68 11.64
CA ALA A 248 -20.77 10.45 12.12
C ALA A 248 -22.18 10.78 12.62
N PRO A 249 -23.24 10.05 12.22
CA PRO A 249 -24.61 10.35 12.63
C PRO A 249 -24.62 10.74 14.10
N GLU A 250 -25.28 11.85 14.46
CA GLU A 250 -25.25 12.38 15.83
C GLU A 250 -25.68 11.31 16.87
N GLU A 251 -26.39 10.28 16.43
CA GLU A 251 -26.77 9.08 17.18
C GLU A 251 -25.60 8.10 17.47
N LEU A 252 -24.61 8.00 16.59
CA LEU A 252 -23.33 7.30 16.84
C LEU A 252 -22.42 8.08 17.79
N GLN A 253 -22.58 9.41 17.91
CA GLN A 253 -21.87 10.22 18.89
C GLN A 253 -22.55 10.22 20.28
N ARG A 254 -23.87 9.97 20.35
CA ARG A 254 -24.65 9.98 21.60
C ARG A 254 -24.85 8.61 22.25
N SER A 255 -24.50 7.51 21.58
CA SER A 255 -24.65 6.18 22.16
C SER A 255 -23.51 5.89 23.17
N PRO A 256 -23.81 5.62 24.46
CA PRO A 256 -22.79 5.30 25.47
C PRO A 256 -22.07 3.95 25.24
N LEU A 257 -22.40 3.24 24.16
CA LEU A 257 -22.04 1.85 23.90
C LEU A 257 -20.90 1.64 22.89
N ARG A 258 -20.01 2.61 22.68
CA ARG A 258 -18.70 2.37 22.04
C ARG A 258 -17.51 3.02 22.77
N ARG A 259 -17.52 2.90 24.10
CA ARG A 259 -16.33 3.09 24.96
C ARG A 259 -15.65 1.78 25.37
N THR A 260 -16.02 0.65 24.75
CA THR A 260 -15.44 -0.66 25.09
C THR A 260 -15.19 -1.46 23.83
N GLY A 261 -13.92 -1.58 23.45
CA GLY A 261 -13.43 -2.35 22.31
C GLY A 261 -12.78 -1.47 21.26
N GLU A 262 -11.53 -1.06 21.48
CA GLU A 262 -10.67 -0.49 20.43
C GLU A 262 -10.70 -1.44 19.23
N VAL A 263 -11.31 -1.04 18.11
CA VAL A 263 -10.99 -1.68 16.84
C VAL A 263 -9.51 -1.38 16.64
N PRO A 264 -8.61 -2.39 16.62
CA PRO A 264 -7.21 -2.12 16.37
C PRO A 264 -7.13 -1.38 15.05
N SER A 265 -6.44 -0.25 15.02
CA SER A 265 -6.28 0.50 13.77
C SER A 265 -5.77 -0.43 12.67
N ALA A 266 -6.16 -0.20 11.42
CA ALA A 266 -5.68 -1.05 10.32
C ALA A 266 -4.14 -1.07 10.25
N ALA A 267 -3.46 -0.02 10.72
CA ALA A 267 -2.01 0.01 10.89
C ALA A 267 -1.51 -1.07 11.87
N LEU A 268 -2.11 -1.19 13.06
CA LEU A 268 -1.76 -2.25 14.02
C LEU A 268 -2.09 -3.65 13.47
N GLN A 269 -3.24 -3.80 12.81
CA GLN A 269 -3.59 -5.07 12.15
C GLN A 269 -2.56 -5.45 11.07
N ALA A 270 -2.10 -4.48 10.27
CA ALA A 270 -1.05 -4.70 9.28
C ALA A 270 0.29 -5.08 9.92
N THR A 271 0.58 -4.64 11.16
CA THR A 271 1.79 -5.11 11.88
C THR A 271 1.64 -6.54 12.40
N ASP A 272 0.43 -6.96 12.79
CA ASP A 272 0.17 -8.35 13.19
C ASP A 272 0.25 -9.31 12.00
N ALA A 273 -0.11 -8.87 10.80
CA ALA A 273 0.02 -9.65 9.57
C ALA A 273 1.48 -10.09 9.30
N LEU A 274 2.49 -9.29 9.69
CA LEU A 274 3.91 -9.65 9.56
C LEU A 274 4.28 -10.90 10.37
N LYS A 275 3.56 -11.17 11.47
CA LYS A 275 3.81 -12.34 12.33
C LYS A 275 3.14 -13.60 11.77
N VAL A 276 2.00 -13.43 11.11
CA VAL A 276 1.21 -14.52 10.53
C VAL A 276 1.86 -15.02 9.23
N ASN A 277 2.37 -14.10 8.42
CA ASN A 277 3.01 -14.37 7.14
C ASN A 277 4.48 -13.91 7.16
N PRO A 278 5.35 -14.56 7.94
CA PRO A 278 6.77 -14.22 7.95
C PRO A 278 7.38 -14.45 6.55
N PRO A 279 8.49 -13.78 6.21
CA PRO A 279 9.14 -14.00 4.92
C PRO A 279 9.56 -15.46 4.80
N GLY A 280 9.25 -16.05 3.65
CA GLY A 280 9.75 -17.37 3.30
C GLY A 280 11.26 -17.36 3.14
N ASP A 281 11.85 -18.55 3.14
CA ASP A 281 13.29 -18.72 2.90
C ASP A 281 13.57 -18.99 1.41
N ASP A 282 12.53 -19.28 0.62
CA ASP A 282 12.55 -19.42 -0.83
C ASP A 282 12.33 -18.07 -1.53
N TRP A 283 12.95 -17.87 -2.69
CA TRP A 283 12.88 -16.60 -3.42
C TRP A 283 11.49 -16.23 -3.93
N GLN A 284 10.51 -17.14 -3.94
CA GLN A 284 9.15 -16.82 -4.39
C GLN A 284 8.35 -16.10 -3.29
N HIS A 285 8.63 -16.39 -2.02
CA HIS A 285 7.96 -15.77 -0.87
C HIS A 285 8.90 -14.94 0.01
N PHE A 286 10.16 -14.81 -0.42
CA PHE A 286 11.17 -14.04 0.30
C PHE A 286 10.91 -12.55 0.13
N TRP A 287 10.89 -11.87 1.27
CA TRP A 287 11.02 -10.43 1.35
C TRP A 287 11.87 -10.10 2.59
N CYS A 288 12.37 -8.88 2.61
CA CYS A 288 13.17 -8.39 3.72
C CYS A 288 12.37 -7.50 4.64
N GLY A 289 12.64 -7.57 5.94
CA GLY A 289 12.02 -6.71 6.93
C GLY A 289 12.02 -5.24 6.53
N GLN A 290 13.21 -4.65 6.41
CA GLN A 290 13.38 -3.24 6.03
C GLN A 290 14.65 -3.08 5.21
N LEU A 291 14.58 -2.31 4.12
CA LEU A 291 15.73 -1.91 3.29
C LEU A 291 15.82 -0.40 3.23
N GLU A 292 17.01 0.12 3.47
CA GLU A 292 17.34 1.54 3.39
C GLU A 292 18.53 1.73 2.44
N PRO A 293 18.28 2.14 1.19
CA PRO A 293 19.33 2.44 0.23
C PRO A 293 20.10 3.72 0.62
N ASP A 294 21.37 3.76 0.27
CA ASP A 294 22.34 4.80 0.62
C ASP A 294 22.42 5.11 2.12
N VAL A 295 22.16 4.10 2.95
CA VAL A 295 22.27 4.18 4.41
C VAL A 295 23.25 3.12 4.91
N GLY A 296 24.18 3.55 5.76
CA GLY A 296 25.03 2.68 6.57
C GLY A 296 24.59 2.67 8.02
N TYR A 297 24.53 1.48 8.62
CA TYR A 297 24.25 1.32 10.03
C TYR A 297 25.53 1.28 10.86
N VAL A 298 25.55 2.03 11.95
CA VAL A 298 26.62 2.02 12.94
C VAL A 298 26.11 1.29 14.18
N PRO A 299 26.57 0.05 14.45
CA PRO A 299 26.13 -0.68 15.64
C PRO A 299 26.72 -0.06 16.92
N PRO A 300 26.12 -0.31 18.08
CA PRO A 300 26.74 0.01 19.37
C PRO A 300 28.15 -0.60 19.51
N VAL A 301 29.04 0.10 20.19
CA VAL A 301 30.39 -0.40 20.49
C VAL A 301 30.31 -1.73 21.25
N GLY A 302 31.06 -2.73 20.81
CA GLY A 302 31.07 -4.06 21.42
C GLY A 302 29.90 -4.96 21.01
N SER A 303 29.02 -4.51 20.11
CA SER A 303 27.99 -5.38 19.53
C SER A 303 28.63 -6.56 18.80
N TRP A 304 27.97 -7.72 18.88
CA TRP A 304 28.35 -8.86 18.05
C TRP A 304 28.32 -8.46 16.58
N SER A 305 29.29 -8.91 15.81
CA SER A 305 29.30 -8.69 14.37
C SER A 305 29.84 -9.89 13.60
N ARG A 306 29.39 -10.02 12.35
CA ARG A 306 29.89 -11.00 11.39
C ARG A 306 29.98 -10.35 10.02
N VAL A 307 31.10 -10.55 9.34
CA VAL A 307 31.33 -10.03 7.99
C VAL A 307 31.40 -11.21 7.03
N ILE A 308 30.61 -11.15 5.96
CA ILE A 308 30.60 -12.13 4.87
C ILE A 308 30.94 -11.37 3.59
N SER A 309 31.96 -11.84 2.88
CA SER A 309 32.37 -11.27 1.59
C SER A 309 31.84 -12.13 0.45
N HIS A 310 31.56 -11.49 -0.68
CA HIS A 310 31.16 -12.15 -1.92
C HIS A 310 32.22 -13.17 -2.34
N ARG A 311 31.79 -14.42 -2.51
CA ARG A 311 32.59 -15.57 -2.96
C ARG A 311 31.78 -16.33 -4.01
N PRO A 312 31.88 -15.97 -5.31
CA PRO A 312 31.04 -16.54 -6.36
C PRO A 312 31.18 -18.07 -6.48
N GLU A 313 32.30 -18.63 -6.00
CA GLU A 313 32.57 -20.07 -5.96
C GLU A 313 31.81 -20.86 -4.88
N MET A 314 31.21 -20.21 -3.87
CA MET A 314 30.55 -20.89 -2.73
C MET A 314 29.05 -21.19 -2.95
N GLY A 315 28.54 -21.00 -4.17
CA GLY A 315 27.14 -21.18 -4.50
C GLY A 315 26.23 -20.08 -3.94
N ASP A 316 24.96 -20.10 -4.36
CA ASP A 316 24.00 -19.02 -4.11
C ASP A 316 23.72 -18.74 -2.62
N ASP A 317 23.81 -19.76 -1.77
CA ASP A 317 23.39 -19.66 -0.36
C ASP A 317 24.33 -18.82 0.52
N PHE A 318 25.58 -18.63 0.10
CA PHE A 318 26.57 -17.81 0.83
C PHE A 318 27.02 -16.58 0.04
N ASP A 319 26.45 -16.40 -1.15
CA ASP A 319 26.71 -15.24 -1.98
C ASP A 319 25.99 -13.99 -1.41
N VAL A 320 26.72 -12.87 -1.33
CA VAL A 320 26.22 -11.54 -0.96
C VAL A 320 26.29 -10.58 -2.15
N ALA A 321 26.02 -11.07 -3.36
CA ALA A 321 26.02 -10.30 -4.60
C ALA A 321 25.04 -9.12 -4.59
N ALA A 322 24.01 -9.15 -3.73
CA ALA A 322 22.98 -8.12 -3.65
C ALA A 322 22.41 -7.97 -2.20
N PRO A 323 21.81 -6.82 -1.85
CA PRO A 323 21.34 -6.51 -0.50
C PRO A 323 20.38 -7.53 0.13
N GLN A 324 19.38 -8.01 -0.62
CA GLN A 324 18.44 -9.05 -0.21
C GLN A 324 19.14 -10.33 0.25
N ARG A 325 20.29 -10.67 -0.33
CA ARG A 325 21.06 -11.85 0.11
C ARG A 325 21.68 -11.63 1.49
N CYS A 326 22.17 -10.42 1.76
CA CYS A 326 22.66 -10.04 3.09
C CYS A 326 21.53 -10.10 4.13
N CYS A 327 20.38 -9.55 3.78
CA CYS A 327 19.16 -9.66 4.57
C CYS A 327 18.75 -11.12 4.85
N ARG A 328 18.72 -11.98 3.84
CA ARG A 328 18.39 -13.42 3.99
C ARG A 328 19.34 -14.10 4.99
N LEU A 329 20.63 -13.83 4.89
CA LEU A 329 21.63 -14.33 5.84
C LEU A 329 21.39 -13.81 7.26
N CYS A 330 21.05 -12.53 7.41
CA CYS A 330 20.69 -11.95 8.71
C CYS A 330 19.43 -12.59 9.29
N GLN A 331 18.39 -12.83 8.48
CA GLN A 331 17.15 -13.48 8.94
C GLN A 331 17.38 -14.92 9.43
N ARG A 332 18.36 -15.63 8.86
CA ARG A 332 18.75 -16.99 9.28
C ARG A 332 19.63 -17.02 10.52
N GLU A 333 20.33 -15.93 10.81
CA GLU A 333 21.26 -15.82 11.94
C GLU A 333 20.52 -15.30 13.18
N PRO A 334 20.24 -16.13 14.21
CA PRO A 334 19.40 -15.73 15.34
C PRO A 334 19.98 -14.56 16.15
N ARG A 335 21.28 -14.30 16.03
CA ARG A 335 21.95 -13.18 16.68
C ARG A 335 21.79 -11.87 15.91
N CYS A 336 21.50 -11.92 14.61
CA CYS A 336 21.46 -10.74 13.77
C CYS A 336 20.20 -9.92 14.03
N LYS A 337 20.38 -8.64 14.38
CA LYS A 337 19.28 -7.68 14.58
C LYS A 337 19.32 -6.53 13.57
N SER A 338 20.44 -6.33 12.90
CA SER A 338 20.57 -5.34 11.83
C SER A 338 21.73 -5.72 10.90
N TRP A 339 21.73 -5.18 9.68
CA TRP A 339 22.73 -5.50 8.68
C TRP A 339 23.03 -4.32 7.75
N THR A 340 24.22 -4.32 7.15
CA THR A 340 24.65 -3.40 6.11
C THR A 340 25.35 -4.17 4.99
N TRP A 341 24.83 -4.03 3.78
CA TRP A 341 25.47 -4.44 2.54
C TRP A 341 26.23 -3.27 1.93
N LYS A 342 27.43 -3.53 1.42
CA LYS A 342 28.33 -2.50 0.86
C LYS A 342 28.67 -2.78 -0.60
N GLU A 343 28.39 -1.81 -1.45
CA GLU A 343 28.84 -1.75 -2.84
C GLU A 343 30.29 -1.23 -2.89
N GLY A 344 31.14 -1.89 -3.67
CA GLY A 344 32.55 -1.50 -3.84
C GLY A 344 33.55 -2.45 -3.14
N GLY A 345 34.68 -2.71 -3.81
CA GLY A 345 35.59 -3.83 -3.45
C GLY A 345 34.92 -5.19 -3.69
N PRO A 346 35.36 -6.29 -3.03
CA PRO A 346 34.49 -7.46 -2.92
C PRO A 346 33.25 -7.03 -2.12
N ARG A 347 32.06 -7.13 -2.73
CA ARG A 347 30.78 -6.85 -2.07
C ARG A 347 30.74 -7.60 -0.74
N ARG A 348 30.25 -6.97 0.32
CA ARG A 348 30.20 -7.59 1.64
C ARG A 348 28.93 -7.26 2.39
N CYS A 349 28.52 -8.23 3.20
CA CYS A 349 27.45 -8.15 4.17
C CYS A 349 28.06 -8.07 5.57
N GLU A 350 27.71 -7.03 6.30
CA GLU A 350 28.07 -6.86 7.70
C GLU A 350 26.79 -7.01 8.52
N MET A 351 26.76 -7.99 9.41
CA MET A 351 25.61 -8.31 10.27
C MET A 351 25.96 -7.97 11.71
N TYR A 352 25.00 -7.43 12.46
CA TYR A 352 25.20 -6.92 13.80
C TYR A 352 24.20 -7.49 14.80
N GLY A 353 24.63 -7.62 16.04
CA GLY A 353 23.86 -8.24 17.13
C GLY A 353 22.84 -7.33 17.80
N GLU A 354 22.82 -6.06 17.41
CA GLU A 354 21.98 -5.03 17.98
C GLU A 354 21.38 -4.16 16.87
N ALA A 355 20.32 -3.43 17.21
CA ALA A 355 19.80 -2.35 16.36
C ALA A 355 20.89 -1.26 16.18
N PRO A 356 20.89 -0.51 15.07
CA PRO A 356 21.86 0.55 14.86
C PRO A 356 21.76 1.62 15.95
N SER A 357 22.91 2.05 16.48
CA SER A 357 22.96 3.23 17.38
C SER A 357 22.89 4.54 16.59
N LYS A 358 23.30 4.50 15.32
CA LYS A 358 23.27 5.62 14.39
C LYS A 358 23.09 5.13 12.95
N LYS A 359 22.42 5.93 12.14
CA LYS A 359 22.31 5.78 10.68
C LYS A 359 23.10 6.89 9.99
N GLU A 360 23.85 6.56 8.96
CA GLU A 360 24.65 7.52 8.18
C GLU A 360 24.27 7.44 6.70
N SER A 361 24.19 8.59 6.04
CA SER A 361 23.99 8.61 4.58
C SER A 361 25.31 8.26 3.90
N LEU A 362 25.36 7.07 3.32
CA LEU A 362 26.55 6.49 2.68
C LEU A 362 26.16 5.91 1.33
N PRO A 363 26.41 6.63 0.22
CA PRO A 363 26.13 6.12 -1.12
C PRO A 363 26.74 4.74 -1.37
N GLY A 364 26.00 3.86 -2.04
CA GLY A 364 26.41 2.48 -2.31
C GLY A 364 26.32 1.56 -1.09
N HIS A 365 25.77 2.01 0.04
CA HIS A 365 25.43 1.13 1.16
C HIS A 365 23.93 0.86 1.14
N VAL A 366 23.53 -0.35 1.49
CA VAL A 366 22.13 -0.68 1.76
C VAL A 366 22.07 -1.32 3.12
N SER A 367 21.33 -0.74 4.05
CA SER A 367 21.18 -1.29 5.39
C SER A 367 19.75 -1.72 5.64
N GLY A 368 19.54 -2.51 6.69
CA GLY A 368 18.22 -3.02 6.95
C GLY A 368 18.08 -3.76 8.25
N LEU A 369 16.83 -4.15 8.51
CA LEU A 369 16.44 -4.97 9.64
C LEU A 369 15.90 -6.32 9.13
N PRO A 370 16.19 -7.44 9.79
CA PRO A 370 15.49 -8.69 9.54
C PRO A 370 14.00 -8.54 9.93
N ALA A 371 13.11 -9.32 9.33
CA ALA A 371 11.67 -9.16 9.49
C ALA A 371 11.18 -9.10 10.94
N VAL A 372 11.77 -9.88 11.85
CA VAL A 372 11.40 -9.86 13.28
C VAL A 372 11.66 -8.50 13.93
N GLU A 373 12.82 -7.90 13.67
CA GLU A 373 13.15 -6.59 14.24
C GLU A 373 12.39 -5.46 13.54
N ALA A 374 12.21 -5.56 12.22
CA ALA A 374 11.42 -4.60 11.46
C ALA A 374 9.95 -4.59 11.90
N ALA A 375 9.36 -5.77 12.21
CA ALA A 375 8.02 -5.86 12.76
C ALA A 375 7.89 -5.21 14.14
N ARG A 376 8.92 -5.29 14.99
CA ARG A 376 8.94 -4.60 16.29
C ARG A 376 8.97 -3.09 16.11
N GLU A 377 9.79 -2.57 15.21
CA GLU A 377 9.82 -1.14 14.86
C GLU A 377 8.45 -0.68 14.33
N ALA A 378 7.86 -1.46 13.42
CA ALA A 378 6.56 -1.16 12.82
C ALA A 378 5.43 -1.00 13.86
N VAL A 379 5.40 -1.84 14.90
CA VAL A 379 4.41 -1.71 16.00
C VAL A 379 4.57 -0.38 16.74
N GLN A 380 5.80 0.05 16.99
CA GLN A 380 6.09 1.31 17.68
C GLN A 380 5.69 2.52 16.81
N GLU A 381 5.98 2.45 15.51
CA GLU A 381 5.64 3.48 14.53
C GLU A 381 4.13 3.59 14.33
N ALA A 382 3.42 2.46 14.19
CA ALA A 382 1.95 2.43 14.10
C ALA A 382 1.31 3.06 15.35
N ALA A 383 1.77 2.69 16.55
CA ALA A 383 1.27 3.26 17.80
C ALA A 383 1.54 4.77 17.91
N THR A 384 2.66 5.24 17.36
CA THR A 384 3.01 6.68 17.35
C THR A 384 2.17 7.44 16.35
N ALA A 385 1.99 6.91 15.14
CA ALA A 385 1.16 7.52 14.11
C ALA A 385 -0.28 7.75 14.60
N LEU A 386 -0.87 6.77 15.29
CA LEU A 386 -2.21 6.88 15.89
C LEU A 386 -2.36 8.04 16.87
N ARG A 387 -1.29 8.41 17.57
CA ARG A 387 -1.28 9.55 18.49
C ARG A 387 -1.12 10.89 17.79
N SER A 388 -0.49 10.90 16.61
CA SER A 388 -0.15 12.12 15.86
C SER A 388 -1.19 12.57 14.85
N LEU A 389 -2.11 11.69 14.43
CA LEU A 389 -3.13 12.06 13.45
C LEU A 389 -4.08 13.12 14.06
N PRO A 390 -4.34 14.23 13.34
CA PRO A 390 -5.28 15.23 13.81
C PRO A 390 -6.63 14.56 14.01
N ARG A 391 -7.20 14.73 15.21
CA ARG A 391 -8.60 14.35 15.46
C ARG A 391 -9.48 15.32 14.66
N PRO A 392 -10.54 14.82 14.02
CA PRO A 392 -11.43 15.65 13.20
C PRO A 392 -12.04 16.83 13.96
#